data_AF-A0A840LFR7-F1
#
_entry.id   AF-A0A840LFR7-F1
#
_cell.length_a   1.000
_cell.length_b   1.000
_cell.length_c   1.000
_cell.angle_alpha   90.00
_cell.angle_beta   90.00
_cell.angle_gamma   90.00
#
_symmetry.space_group_name_H-M   'P 1'
#
loop_
_entity.id
_entity.type
_entity.pdbx_description
1 polymer ?
#
loop_
_entity_poly.entity_id
_entity_poly.type
_entity_poly.pdbx_seq_one_letter_code
_entity_poly.pdbx_strand_id
1 'polypeptide(L)' 'MSAMPNAGADQSQALEALAAQAQRNLDDVRQLYECERQALAAEARVSSFLSIFALRNVRARLLENKDEPALH' A
#
# COMPACT_ATOMS: atom_id res chain seq x y z
N MET A 1 0.00 17.84 26.71
CA MET A 1 1.10 17.45 25.82
C MET A 1 0.96 15.95 25.57
N SER A 2 0.29 15.56 24.49
CA SER A 2 0.15 14.15 24.13
C SER A 2 1.46 13.71 23.49
N ALA A 3 2.23 12.90 24.20
CA ALA A 3 3.39 12.23 23.63
C ALA A 3 2.91 11.42 22.43
N MET A 4 3.37 11.79 21.23
CA MET A 4 3.21 10.93 20.05
C MET A 4 3.85 9.59 20.40
N PRO A 5 3.19 8.45 20.13
CA PRO A 5 3.81 7.15 20.35
C PRO A 5 5.09 7.11 19.53
N ASN A 6 6.18 6.71 20.18
CA ASN A 6 7.50 6.57 19.60
C ASN A 6 7.49 5.35 18.68
N ALA A 7 6.80 5.44 17.55
CA ALA A 7 6.50 4.33 16.64
C ALA A 7 7.77 3.60 16.17
N GLY A 8 8.93 4.30 16.14
CA GLY A 8 10.22 3.70 15.82
C GLY A 8 10.81 2.83 16.95
N ALA A 9 10.60 3.20 18.21
CA ALA A 9 11.03 2.38 19.35
C ALA A 9 10.12 1.15 19.53
N ASP A 10 8.80 1.34 19.37
CA ASP A 10 7.83 0.25 19.49
C ASP A 10 8.04 -0.82 18.40
N GLN A 11 8.36 -0.38 17.17
CA GLN A 11 8.70 -1.28 16.06
C GLN A 11 10.01 -2.04 16.31
N SER A 12 11.05 -1.36 16.78
CA SER A 12 12.35 -2.00 17.05
C SER A 12 12.22 -3.08 18.11
N GLN A 13 11.48 -2.79 19.18
CA GLN A 13 11.17 -3.76 20.24
C GLN A 13 10.32 -4.95 19.71
N ALA A 14 9.37 -4.69 18.81
CA ALA A 14 8.59 -5.75 18.18
C ALA A 14 9.43 -6.66 17.29
N LEU A 15 10.38 -6.11 16.51
CA LEU A 15 11.29 -6.89 15.67
C LEU A 15 12.30 -7.69 16.51
N GLU A 16 12.78 -7.15 17.63
CA GLU A 16 13.63 -7.86 18.59
C GLU A 16 12.89 -9.04 19.24
N ALA A 17 11.65 -8.81 19.69
CA ALA A 17 10.81 -9.87 20.22
C ALA A 17 10.52 -10.94 19.16
N LEU A 18 10.34 -10.55 17.90
CA LEU A 18 10.09 -11.46 16.78
C LEU A 18 11.35 -12.29 16.45
N ALA A 19 12.53 -11.67 16.46
CA ALA A 19 13.80 -12.36 16.26
C ALA A 19 14.07 -13.40 17.37
N ALA A 20 13.80 -13.04 18.62
CA ALA A 20 13.89 -13.96 19.76
C ALA A 20 12.91 -15.15 19.63
N GLN A 21 11.65 -14.88 19.27
CA GLN A 21 10.63 -15.92 19.07
C GLN A 21 10.96 -16.86 17.91
N ALA A 22 11.44 -16.31 16.80
CA ALA A 22 11.78 -17.07 15.61
C ALA A 22 13.17 -17.73 15.68
N GLN A 23 13.95 -17.48 16.75
CA GLN A 23 15.36 -17.88 16.88
C GLN A 23 16.18 -17.48 15.64
N ARG A 24 15.95 -16.27 15.14
CA ARG A 24 16.65 -15.71 13.97
C ARG A 24 17.45 -14.48 14.35
N ASN A 25 18.42 -14.14 13.51
CA ASN A 25 19.16 -12.90 13.65
C ASN A 25 18.20 -11.71 13.43
N LEU A 26 18.34 -10.68 14.27
CA LEU A 26 17.58 -9.46 14.17
C LEU A 26 17.75 -8.74 12.83
N ASP A 27 18.95 -8.78 12.23
CA ASP A 27 19.20 -8.16 10.94
C ASP A 27 18.45 -8.87 9.81
N ASP A 28 18.35 -10.21 9.84
CA ASP A 28 17.53 -10.97 8.88
C ASP A 28 16.05 -10.61 9.02
N VAL A 29 15.57 -10.45 10.26
CA VAL A 29 14.18 -10.07 10.56
C VAL A 29 13.89 -8.64 10.10
N ARG A 30 14.84 -7.71 10.28
CA ARG A 30 14.74 -6.33 9.77
C ARG A 30 14.71 -6.29 8.25
N GLN A 31 15.57 -7.06 7.59
CA GLN A 31 15.60 -7.13 6.14
C GLN A 31 14.27 -7.67 5.59
N LEU A 32 13.76 -8.75 6.19
CA LEU A 32 12.46 -9.32 5.81
C LEU A 32 11.32 -8.30 6.04
N TYR A 33 11.31 -7.64 7.19
CA TYR A 33 10.32 -6.59 7.48
C TYR A 33 10.32 -5.49 6.41
N GLU A 34 11.48 -5.02 6.01
CA GLU A 34 11.60 -3.96 5.00
C GLU A 34 11.15 -4.43 3.62
N CYS A 35 11.45 -5.68 3.24
CA CYS A 35 10.94 -6.29 2.00
C CYS A 35 9.40 -6.34 1.99
N GLU A 36 8.78 -6.84 3.07
CA GLU A 36 7.32 -6.90 3.19
C GLU A 36 6.69 -5.51 3.16
N ARG A 37 7.29 -4.54 3.86
CA ARG A 37 6.82 -3.15 3.86
C ARG A 37 6.86 -2.53 2.46
N GLN A 38 7.90 -2.80 1.69
CA GLN A 38 8.02 -2.32 0.30
C GLN A 38 7.00 -2.98 -0.62
N ALA A 39 6.77 -4.28 -0.47
CA ALA A 39 5.74 -5.00 -1.23
C ALA A 39 4.35 -4.40 -0.98
N LEU A 40 3.99 -4.17 0.29
CA LEU A 40 2.73 -3.53 0.68
C LEU A 40 2.63 -2.09 0.13
N ALA A 41 3.71 -1.31 0.18
CA ALA A 41 3.73 0.04 -0.39
C ALA A 41 3.53 0.03 -1.91
N ALA A 42 4.10 -0.95 -2.62
CA ALA A 42 3.92 -1.12 -4.05
C ALA A 42 2.45 -1.48 -4.38
N GLU A 43 1.84 -2.39 -3.62
CA GLU A 43 0.43 -2.78 -3.79
C GLU A 43 -0.52 -1.61 -3.54
N ALA A 44 -0.30 -0.84 -2.47
CA ALA A 44 -1.08 0.36 -2.17
C ALA A 44 -0.97 1.42 -3.28
N ARG A 45 0.24 1.57 -3.86
CA ARG A 45 0.48 2.43 -5.02
C ARG A 45 -0.29 1.95 -6.25
N VAL A 46 -0.25 0.66 -6.57
CA VAL A 46 -1.06 0.06 -7.66
C VAL A 46 -2.55 0.32 -7.45
N SER A 47 -3.05 0.10 -6.23
CA SER A 47 -4.46 0.35 -5.87
C SER A 47 -4.85 1.82 -6.07
N SER A 48 -3.95 2.75 -5.75
CA SER A 48 -4.17 4.19 -6.00
C SER A 48 -4.31 4.48 -7.50
N PHE A 49 -3.52 3.82 -8.35
CA PHE A 49 -3.62 3.96 -9.81
C PHE A 49 -4.91 3.35 -10.38
N LEU A 50 -5.49 2.32 -9.75
CA LEU A 50 -6.77 1.75 -10.19
C LEU A 50 -7.87 2.82 -10.25
N SER A 51 -7.90 3.77 -9.31
CA SER A 51 -8.87 4.87 -9.33
C SER A 51 -8.75 5.75 -10.57
N ILE A 52 -7.51 6.01 -11.01
CA ILE A 52 -7.20 6.80 -12.21
C ILE A 52 -7.65 6.04 -13.46
N PHE A 53 -7.31 4.75 -13.56
CA PHE A 53 -7.74 3.91 -14.68
C PHE A 53 -9.25 3.74 -14.73
N ALA A 54 -9.90 3.55 -13.57
CA ALA A 54 -11.35 3.47 -13.46
C ALA A 54 -12.00 4.77 -13.94
N LEU A 55 -11.52 5.93 -13.51
CA LEU A 55 -12.04 7.22 -13.96
C LEU A 55 -11.84 7.42 -15.47
N ARG A 56 -10.68 7.06 -16.02
CA ARG A 56 -10.42 7.08 -17.47
C ARG A 56 -11.43 6.20 -18.22
N ASN A 57 -11.64 4.98 -17.75
CA ASN A 57 -12.55 4.03 -18.39
C ASN A 57 -14.01 4.49 -18.31
N VAL A 58 -14.43 5.07 -17.17
CA VAL A 58 -15.76 5.67 -17.02
C VAL A 58 -15.93 6.82 -18.00
N ARG A 59 -14.95 7.72 -18.12
CA ARG A 59 -14.99 8.82 -19.09
C ARG A 59 -15.08 8.31 -20.53
N ALA A 60 -14.28 7.32 -20.89
CA ALA A 60 -14.33 6.72 -22.23
C ALA A 60 -15.73 6.18 -22.54
N ARG A 61 -16.31 5.39 -21.64
CA ARG A 61 -17.65 4.82 -21.82
C ARG A 61 -18.76 5.87 -21.86
N LEU A 62 -18.68 6.91 -21.03
CA LEU A 62 -19.69 7.97 -21.03
C LEU A 62 -19.62 8.89 -22.25
N LEU A 63 -18.42 9.07 -22.80
CA LEU A 63 -18.19 9.97 -23.93
C LEU A 63 -18.28 9.25 -25.28
N GLU A 64 -17.97 7.95 -25.37
CA GLU A 64 -18.25 7.12 -26.57
C GLU A 64 -19.76 7.09 -26.88
N ASN A 65 -20.63 7.06 -25.86
CA ASN A 65 -22.09 7.08 -26.04
C ASN A 65 -22.65 8.48 -26.35
N LYS A 66 -21.82 9.52 -26.43
CA LYS A 66 -22.27 10.90 -26.69
C LYS A 66 -22.18 11.29 -28.17
N ASP A 67 -21.50 10.48 -28.99
CA ASP A 67 -21.37 10.66 -30.45
C ASP A 67 -22.34 9.79 -31.26
N GLU A 68 -23.27 9.05 -30.64
CA GLU A 68 -24.44 8.54 -31.35
C GLU A 68 -25.50 9.66 -31.47
N PRO A 69 -25.87 10.09 -32.69
CA PRO A 69 -26.99 10.99 -32.85
C PRO A 69 -28.25 10.27 -32.35
N ALA A 70 -28.98 10.90 -31.44
CA ALA A 70 -30.30 10.44 -31.03
C ALA A 70 -31.19 10.32 -32.28
N LEU A 71 -31.36 9.10 -32.78
CA LEU A 71 -32.47 8.75 -33.66
C LEU A 71 -33.67 8.54 -32.74
N HIS A 72 -34.41 9.61 -32.47
CA HIS A 72 -35.86 9.59 -32.23
C HIS A 72 -36.44 11.02 -32.30
#